data_AF-A0A6P0PGX2-F1
#
_entry.id   AF-A0A6P0PGX2-F1
#
_cell.length_a   1.000
_cell.length_b   1.000
_cell.length_c   1.000
_cell.angle_alpha   90.00
_cell.angle_beta   90.00
_cell.angle_gamma   90.00
#
_symmetry.space_group_name_H-M   'P 1'
#
loop_
_entity.id
_entity.type
_entity.pdbx_description
1 polymer ?
#
loop_
_entity_poly.entity_id
_entity_poly.type
_entity_poly.pdbx_seq_one_letter_code
_entity_poly.pdbx_strand_id
1 'polypeptide(L)'
;MFFKRYFFWGVVVVLLTPCIAIAHPGRTDSSGCHTNRSTGRYHCHGGTSSGGSGSYGTSGNSGNSTGLRTLGDTGNVVILCSTNQLCNSLGYSSWETGDLLRAYLYYEKALNFKSNDLQAFTNFNILQPHVYRINGSCFDYEQCMKIGYRSTQNKDYQTALINFKRALNFRSNDSYAMKAIKNVSQLIISVQ
;
A
#
# COMPACT_ATOMS: atom_id res chain seq x y z
N MET A 1 -64.66 -33.91 -5.09
CA MET A 1 -63.97 -33.62 -3.81
C MET A 1 -62.52 -34.16 -3.73
N PHE A 2 -61.80 -34.31 -4.84
CA PHE A 2 -60.44 -34.90 -4.82
C PHE A 2 -59.29 -33.89 -4.91
N PHE A 3 -59.57 -32.63 -5.30
CA PHE A 3 -58.53 -31.61 -5.53
C PHE A 3 -57.91 -31.03 -4.25
N LYS A 4 -58.61 -31.07 -3.10
CA LYS A 4 -58.12 -30.52 -1.82
C LYS A 4 -57.07 -31.39 -1.12
N ARG A 5 -57.02 -32.69 -1.38
CA ARG A 5 -56.05 -33.61 -0.71
C ARG A 5 -54.63 -33.46 -1.24
N TYR A 6 -54.47 -33.17 -2.53
CA TYR A 6 -53.15 -32.96 -3.14
C TYR A 6 -52.58 -31.57 -2.86
N PHE A 7 -53.44 -30.57 -2.63
CA PHE A 7 -53.00 -29.22 -2.27
C PHE A 7 -52.29 -29.19 -0.91
N PHE A 8 -52.82 -29.92 0.08
CA PHE A 8 -52.22 -29.98 1.41
C PHE A 8 -50.88 -30.73 1.43
N TRP A 9 -50.74 -31.79 0.64
CA TRP A 9 -49.50 -32.55 0.53
C TRP A 9 -48.41 -31.79 -0.26
N GLY A 10 -48.80 -31.02 -1.28
CA GLY A 10 -47.88 -30.18 -2.05
C GLY A 10 -47.20 -29.08 -1.20
N VAL A 11 -47.92 -28.47 -0.27
CA VAL A 11 -47.36 -27.43 0.63
C VAL A 11 -46.38 -28.03 1.65
N VAL A 12 -46.65 -29.23 2.15
CA VAL A 12 -45.76 -29.93 3.10
C VAL A 12 -44.43 -30.33 2.45
N VAL A 13 -44.44 -30.74 1.18
CA VAL A 13 -43.21 -31.10 0.43
C VAL A 13 -42.33 -29.88 0.15
N VAL A 14 -42.92 -28.71 -0.12
CA VAL A 14 -42.16 -27.46 -0.35
C VAL A 14 -41.52 -26.95 0.96
N LEU A 15 -42.19 -27.10 2.10
CA LEU A 15 -41.65 -26.70 3.42
C LEU A 15 -40.55 -27.62 3.95
N LEU A 16 -40.47 -28.86 3.46
CA LEU A 16 -39.45 -29.85 3.85
C LEU A 16 -38.25 -29.87 2.90
N THR A 17 -38.19 -28.97 1.91
CA THR A 17 -37.06 -28.91 0.97
C THR A 17 -35.89 -28.20 1.64
N PRO A 18 -34.76 -28.88 1.93
CA PRO A 18 -33.60 -28.21 2.52
C PRO A 18 -33.00 -27.23 1.51
N CYS A 19 -32.85 -25.96 1.92
CA CYS A 19 -32.11 -24.98 1.13
C CYS A 19 -30.65 -25.46 1.00
N ILE A 20 -30.27 -25.84 -0.22
CA ILE A 20 -28.88 -26.19 -0.54
C ILE A 20 -28.07 -24.89 -0.47
N ALA A 21 -27.34 -24.70 0.63
CA ALA A 21 -26.43 -23.58 0.79
C ALA A 21 -25.20 -23.79 -0.10
N ILE A 22 -25.10 -23.00 -1.16
CA ILE A 22 -23.94 -22.99 -2.06
C ILE A 22 -22.83 -22.20 -1.37
N ALA A 23 -21.82 -22.90 -0.84
CA ALA A 23 -20.64 -22.25 -0.28
C ALA A 23 -19.81 -21.62 -1.41
N HIS A 24 -19.75 -20.30 -1.45
CA HIS A 24 -18.98 -19.54 -2.44
C HIS A 24 -17.47 -19.76 -2.29
N PRO A 25 -16.69 -19.77 -3.39
CA PRO A 25 -15.23 -19.87 -3.33
C PRO A 25 -14.65 -18.57 -2.75
N GLY A 26 -14.11 -18.68 -1.55
CA GLY A 26 -13.50 -17.58 -0.81
C GLY A 26 -13.09 -18.04 0.57
N ARG A 27 -12.45 -19.21 0.66
CA ARG A 27 -12.00 -19.72 1.94
C ARG A 27 -10.71 -19.00 2.31
N THR A 28 -10.79 -18.33 3.44
CA THR A 28 -9.66 -17.97 4.25
C THR A 28 -8.79 -19.21 4.50
N ASP A 29 -7.49 -19.12 4.28
CA ASP A 29 -6.55 -20.20 4.53
C ASP A 29 -6.44 -20.53 6.02
N SER A 30 -5.68 -21.57 6.33
CA SER A 30 -5.44 -22.03 7.70
C SER A 30 -4.87 -20.95 8.63
N SER A 31 -4.37 -19.84 8.08
CA SER A 31 -3.79 -18.72 8.82
C SER A 31 -4.76 -17.56 9.04
N GLY A 32 -6.01 -17.67 8.61
CA GLY A 32 -6.96 -16.56 8.73
C GLY A 32 -6.83 -15.51 7.62
N CYS A 33 -6.22 -15.86 6.49
CA CYS A 33 -5.97 -14.95 5.38
C CYS A 33 -6.58 -15.36 4.04
N HIS A 34 -6.85 -14.42 3.13
CA HIS A 34 -7.41 -14.71 1.81
C HIS A 34 -6.87 -13.78 0.73
N THR A 35 -6.71 -14.29 -0.49
CA THR A 35 -6.34 -13.48 -1.66
C THR A 35 -7.58 -13.01 -2.40
N ASN A 36 -7.74 -11.69 -2.54
CA ASN A 36 -8.80 -11.11 -3.33
C ASN A 36 -8.51 -11.29 -4.83
N ARG A 37 -9.39 -12.01 -5.53
CA ARG A 37 -9.23 -12.34 -6.95
C ARG A 37 -9.29 -11.14 -7.90
N SER A 38 -9.92 -10.03 -7.50
CA SER A 38 -10.08 -8.85 -8.38
C SER A 38 -8.88 -7.92 -8.34
N THR A 39 -8.11 -7.94 -7.26
CA THR A 39 -6.95 -7.07 -7.04
C THR A 39 -5.63 -7.84 -6.91
N GLY A 40 -5.69 -9.18 -6.77
CA GLY A 40 -4.56 -10.03 -6.43
C GLY A 40 -4.05 -9.86 -5.00
N ARG A 41 -4.77 -9.12 -4.14
CA ARG A 41 -4.28 -8.66 -2.83
C ARG A 41 -4.66 -9.64 -1.71
N TYR A 42 -3.65 -10.14 -0.98
CA TYR A 42 -3.82 -11.03 0.17
C TYR A 42 -4.10 -10.22 1.45
N HIS A 43 -5.12 -10.64 2.20
CA HIS A 43 -5.60 -9.94 3.39
C HIS A 43 -5.84 -10.95 4.51
N CYS A 44 -5.28 -10.68 5.69
CA CYS A 44 -5.44 -11.47 6.91
C CYS A 44 -6.36 -10.77 7.91
N HIS A 45 -7.31 -11.50 8.49
CA HIS A 45 -8.11 -11.02 9.63
C HIS A 45 -7.58 -11.73 10.89
N GLY A 46 -6.78 -11.02 11.69
CA GLY A 46 -6.04 -11.61 12.80
C GLY A 46 -6.91 -12.08 13.97
N GLY A 47 -6.57 -13.26 14.48
CA GLY A 47 -6.84 -13.69 15.86
C GLY A 47 -5.60 -14.43 16.37
N THR A 48 -4.92 -13.84 17.37
CA THR A 48 -3.83 -14.39 18.20
C THR A 48 -2.96 -15.49 17.58
N SER A 49 -1.74 -15.11 17.21
CA SER A 49 -0.63 -15.99 16.84
C SER A 49 -0.34 -17.03 17.92
N SER A 50 -0.85 -18.24 17.77
CA SER A 50 -0.45 -19.40 18.57
C SER A 50 0.45 -20.32 17.75
N GLY A 51 1.72 -20.40 18.15
CA GLY A 51 2.54 -21.62 18.03
C GLY A 51 3.67 -21.60 17.00
N GLY A 52 4.87 -21.23 17.43
CA GLY A 52 6.10 -21.38 16.65
C GLY A 52 7.31 -20.69 17.30
N SER A 53 7.61 -21.07 18.54
CA SER A 53 8.65 -20.51 19.40
C SER A 53 10.05 -20.67 18.80
N GLY A 54 10.69 -19.55 18.47
CA GLY A 54 12.15 -19.42 18.37
C GLY A 54 12.59 -18.39 19.42
N SER A 55 12.96 -18.88 20.60
CA SER A 55 13.32 -18.08 21.78
C SER A 55 14.58 -17.25 21.53
N TYR A 56 14.44 -15.92 21.53
CA TYR A 56 15.51 -15.01 21.93
C TYR A 56 14.95 -14.13 23.05
N GLY A 57 15.24 -14.52 24.29
CA GLY A 57 14.86 -13.77 25.46
C GLY A 57 15.66 -12.48 25.55
N THR A 58 14.99 -11.38 25.85
CA THR A 58 15.53 -10.29 26.66
C THR A 58 14.41 -9.73 27.53
N SER A 59 14.74 -9.58 28.81
CA SER A 59 13.90 -9.18 29.92
C SER A 59 13.66 -7.67 29.97
N GLY A 60 12.47 -7.27 30.42
CA GLY A 60 12.13 -5.93 30.94
C GLY A 60 11.89 -4.88 29.84
N ASN A 61 10.84 -4.06 29.85
CA ASN A 61 10.03 -3.54 30.95
C ASN A 61 8.61 -3.25 30.42
N SER A 62 7.60 -3.55 31.24
CA SER A 62 6.22 -3.19 30.98
C SER A 62 6.06 -1.68 31.08
N GLY A 63 5.79 -1.04 29.95
CA GLY A 63 5.54 0.39 29.85
C GLY A 63 4.68 0.67 28.64
N ASN A 64 3.37 0.65 28.86
CA ASN A 64 2.32 1.14 27.99
C ASN A 64 2.77 2.31 27.09
N SER A 65 2.73 2.14 25.77
CA SER A 65 2.92 3.25 24.83
C SER A 65 1.99 3.12 23.64
N THR A 66 0.72 3.40 23.89
CA THR A 66 -0.06 4.21 22.95
C THR A 66 0.73 5.50 22.65
N GLY A 67 1.34 5.58 21.47
CA GLY A 67 1.96 6.79 20.93
C GLY A 67 3.22 7.27 21.65
N LEU A 68 4.41 6.78 21.24
CA LEU A 68 5.66 7.46 21.57
C LEU A 68 6.18 8.27 20.39
N ARG A 69 5.94 9.59 20.48
CA ARG A 69 6.75 10.62 19.86
C ARG A 69 8.12 10.61 20.54
N THR A 70 9.17 10.17 19.85
CA THR A 70 10.54 10.58 20.16
C THR A 70 11.33 10.72 18.87
N LEU A 71 11.24 11.92 18.29
CA LEU A 71 12.39 12.54 17.63
C LEU A 71 13.38 12.89 18.76
N GLY A 72 14.57 12.29 18.77
CA GLY A 72 15.66 12.63 19.69
C GLY A 72 16.31 11.40 20.32
N ASP A 73 17.42 10.94 19.75
CA ASP A 73 18.72 10.84 20.46
C ASP A 73 19.81 10.10 19.69
N THR A 74 19.47 9.39 18.62
CA THR A 74 20.37 9.21 17.48
C THR A 74 19.48 9.31 16.24
N GLY A 75 19.81 10.17 15.28
CA GLY A 75 18.98 10.44 14.09
C GLY A 75 18.83 9.26 13.13
N ASN A 76 18.81 8.02 13.62
CA ASN A 76 18.79 6.80 12.84
C ASN A 76 17.50 6.05 13.14
N VAL A 77 16.51 6.21 12.26
CA VAL A 77 15.28 5.42 12.32
C VAL A 77 15.67 3.96 12.06
N VAL A 78 15.67 3.13 13.11
CA VAL A 78 16.07 1.72 13.00
C VAL A 78 14.97 0.94 12.28
N ILE A 79 15.19 0.65 11.00
CA ILE A 79 14.29 -0.15 10.17
C ILE A 79 14.66 -1.63 10.28
N LEU A 80 13.89 -2.37 11.06
CA LEU A 80 14.07 -3.80 11.28
C LEU A 80 13.30 -4.62 10.24
N CYS A 81 13.92 -4.92 9.11
CA CYS A 81 13.44 -5.91 8.14
C CYS A 81 14.63 -6.59 7.45
N SER A 82 14.52 -7.89 7.19
CA SER A 82 15.60 -8.77 6.69
C SER A 82 15.37 -9.28 5.26
N THR A 83 14.17 -9.12 4.71
CA THR A 83 13.81 -9.51 3.34
C THR A 83 12.93 -8.46 2.68
N ASN A 84 12.91 -8.43 1.34
CA ASN A 84 12.04 -7.54 0.57
C ASN A 84 10.55 -7.70 0.97
N GLN A 85 10.07 -8.94 1.11
CA GLN A 85 8.68 -9.20 1.50
C GLN A 85 8.36 -8.69 2.91
N LEU A 86 9.27 -8.90 3.88
CA LEU A 86 9.06 -8.43 5.24
C LEU A 86 9.04 -6.89 5.30
N CYS A 87 9.93 -6.22 4.56
CA CYS A 87 9.94 -4.77 4.46
C CYS A 87 8.62 -4.24 3.86
N ASN A 88 8.07 -4.88 2.82
CA ASN A 88 6.78 -4.51 2.25
C ASN A 88 5.63 -4.63 3.27
N SER A 89 5.55 -5.74 3.99
CA SER A 89 4.50 -5.98 4.99
C SER A 89 4.58 -4.97 6.15
N LEU A 90 5.78 -4.67 6.64
CA LEU A 90 5.98 -3.67 7.70
C LEU A 90 5.72 -2.25 7.20
N GLY A 91 6.03 -1.96 5.93
CA GLY A 91 5.67 -0.70 5.27
C GLY A 91 4.16 -0.49 5.23
N TYR A 92 3.40 -1.53 4.86
CA TYR A 92 1.93 -1.46 4.88
C TYR A 92 1.37 -1.26 6.29
N SER A 93 1.86 -2.01 7.27
CA SER A 93 1.42 -1.85 8.66
C SER A 93 1.72 -0.45 9.20
N SER A 94 2.87 0.12 8.85
CA SER A 94 3.23 1.49 9.22
C SER A 94 2.32 2.53 8.54
N TRP A 95 1.93 2.30 7.29
CA TRP A 95 0.98 3.16 6.58
C TRP A 95 -0.39 3.13 7.25
N GLU A 96 -0.94 1.94 7.51
CA GLU A 96 -2.25 1.77 8.14
C GLU A 96 -2.32 2.39 9.54
N THR A 97 -1.21 2.39 10.26
CA THR A 97 -1.08 3.05 11.57
C THR A 97 -0.81 4.55 11.50
N GLY A 98 -0.67 5.10 10.29
CA GLY A 98 -0.43 6.54 10.04
C GLY A 98 1.02 6.99 10.21
N ASP A 99 1.96 6.07 10.48
CA ASP A 99 3.39 6.37 10.53
C ASP A 99 3.97 6.35 9.11
N LEU A 100 3.64 7.40 8.36
CA LEU A 100 4.02 7.52 6.94
C LEU A 100 5.54 7.53 6.78
N LEU A 101 6.29 8.12 7.72
CA LEU A 101 7.76 8.16 7.68
C LEU A 101 8.35 6.76 7.81
N ARG A 102 7.90 5.95 8.78
CA ARG A 102 8.33 4.54 8.84
C ARG A 102 7.93 3.78 7.59
N ALA A 103 6.71 3.97 7.10
CA ALA A 103 6.23 3.29 5.90
C ALA A 103 7.13 3.57 4.68
N TYR A 104 7.50 4.84 4.46
CA TYR A 104 8.43 5.24 3.41
C TYR A 104 9.78 4.54 3.54
N LEU A 105 10.37 4.56 4.74
CA LEU A 105 11.68 3.97 4.98
C LEU A 105 11.69 2.44 4.81
N TYR A 106 10.57 1.78 5.14
CA TYR A 106 10.40 0.35 4.85
C TYR A 106 10.35 0.06 3.35
N TYR A 107 9.61 0.84 2.56
CA TYR A 107 9.58 0.63 1.10
C TYR A 107 10.91 0.99 0.43
N GLU A 108 11.63 1.99 0.92
CA GLU A 108 13.00 2.29 0.47
C GLU A 108 13.92 1.09 0.70
N LYS A 109 13.88 0.51 1.90
CA LYS A 109 14.68 -0.69 2.21
C LYS A 109 14.24 -1.91 1.39
N ALA A 110 12.95 -2.07 1.09
CA ALA A 110 12.45 -3.12 0.21
C ALA A 110 13.04 -3.01 -1.21
N LEU A 111 13.15 -1.80 -1.76
CA LEU A 111 13.75 -1.53 -3.06
C LEU A 111 15.26 -1.77 -3.08
N ASN A 112 15.95 -1.59 -1.95
CA ASN A 112 17.38 -1.95 -1.85
C ASN A 112 17.62 -3.46 -1.94
N PHE A 113 16.69 -4.28 -1.43
CA PHE A 113 16.75 -5.74 -1.61
C PHE A 113 16.35 -6.16 -3.03
N LYS A 114 15.34 -5.49 -3.60
CA LYS A 114 14.80 -5.79 -4.92
C LYS A 114 14.34 -4.52 -5.63
N SER A 115 15.22 -3.96 -6.44
CA SER A 115 15.01 -2.67 -7.10
C SER A 115 13.86 -2.65 -8.11
N ASN A 116 13.47 -3.81 -8.64
CA ASN A 116 12.37 -3.96 -9.59
C ASN A 116 11.04 -4.39 -8.94
N ASP A 117 10.91 -4.27 -7.63
CA ASP A 117 9.65 -4.53 -6.93
C ASP A 117 8.64 -3.41 -7.19
N LEU A 118 7.68 -3.69 -8.08
CA LEU A 118 6.65 -2.75 -8.47
C LEU A 118 5.75 -2.31 -7.29
N GLN A 119 5.51 -3.19 -6.32
CA GLN A 119 4.67 -2.88 -5.17
C GLN A 119 5.37 -1.89 -4.24
N ALA A 120 6.61 -2.20 -3.85
CA ALA A 120 7.43 -1.31 -3.05
C ALA A 120 7.63 0.05 -3.75
N PHE A 121 7.90 0.04 -5.05
CA PHE A 121 8.08 1.26 -5.85
C PHE A 121 6.83 2.11 -5.87
N THR A 122 5.67 1.52 -6.12
CA THR A 122 4.39 2.25 -6.16
C THR A 122 4.11 2.91 -4.81
N ASN A 123 4.21 2.15 -3.72
CA ASN A 123 3.92 2.65 -2.38
C ASN A 123 4.92 3.71 -1.90
N PHE A 124 6.20 3.53 -2.20
CA PHE A 124 7.23 4.54 -1.96
C PHE A 124 6.89 5.88 -2.61
N ASN A 125 6.50 5.87 -3.89
CA ASN A 125 6.15 7.08 -4.64
C ASN A 125 4.85 7.73 -4.15
N ILE A 126 3.88 6.94 -3.65
CA ILE A 126 2.66 7.48 -3.04
C ILE A 126 3.00 8.21 -1.73
N LEU A 127 3.91 7.66 -0.93
CA LEU A 127 4.27 8.25 0.37
C LEU A 127 5.24 9.42 0.27
N GLN A 128 6.05 9.50 -0.79
CA GLN A 128 7.08 10.53 -0.95
C GLN A 128 6.58 11.97 -0.73
N PRO A 129 5.40 12.41 -1.23
CA PRO A 129 4.85 13.74 -0.96
C PRO A 129 4.40 13.96 0.49
N HIS A 130 4.06 12.88 1.20
CA HIS A 130 3.55 12.94 2.57
C HIS A 130 4.65 12.91 3.63
N VAL A 131 5.80 12.31 3.30
CA VAL A 131 6.87 12.03 4.26
C VAL A 131 7.98 13.06 4.22
N TYR A 132 8.31 13.57 3.03
CA TYR A 132 9.32 14.59 2.91
C TYR A 132 8.70 15.98 2.83
N ARG A 133 9.05 16.84 3.81
CA ARG A 133 9.34 18.24 3.49
C ARG A 133 10.72 18.31 2.84
N ILE A 134 10.84 17.97 1.54
CA ILE A 134 12.11 18.20 0.83
C ILE A 134 12.26 19.73 0.72
N ASN A 135 13.44 20.27 1.02
CA ASN A 135 13.75 21.63 0.54
C ASN A 135 13.70 21.61 -1.00
N GLY A 136 12.70 22.29 -1.58
CA GLY A 136 12.38 22.17 -3.02
C GLY A 136 11.24 21.20 -3.35
N SER A 137 10.46 20.73 -2.37
CA SER A 137 9.14 20.14 -2.63
C SER A 137 8.12 21.22 -3.01
N CYS A 138 7.26 20.91 -3.98
CA CYS A 138 6.11 21.74 -4.29
C CYS A 138 4.92 21.41 -3.38
N PHE A 139 4.17 22.45 -2.97
CA PHE A 139 2.99 22.37 -2.11
C PHE A 139 1.68 22.58 -2.86
N ASP A 140 1.75 23.03 -4.11
CA ASP A 140 0.63 23.21 -5.01
C ASP A 140 1.02 22.88 -6.46
N TYR A 141 0.03 22.83 -7.34
CA TYR A 141 0.21 22.55 -8.76
C TYR A 141 1.22 23.50 -9.43
N GLU A 142 1.11 24.80 -9.18
CA GLU A 142 1.89 25.81 -9.89
C GLU A 142 3.37 25.74 -9.51
N GLN A 143 3.64 25.57 -8.22
CA GLN A 143 4.98 25.37 -7.70
C GLN A 143 5.59 24.07 -8.24
N CYS A 144 4.80 22.99 -8.36
CA CYS A 144 5.27 21.74 -8.96
C CYS A 144 5.68 21.92 -10.42
N MET A 145 4.84 22.60 -11.20
CA MET A 145 5.15 22.90 -12.60
C MET A 145 6.39 23.79 -12.72
N LYS A 146 6.50 24.84 -11.89
CA LYS A 146 7.65 25.77 -11.89
C LYS A 146 8.96 25.07 -11.56
N ILE A 147 8.98 24.23 -10.53
CA ILE A 147 10.16 23.45 -10.15
C ILE A 147 10.48 22.44 -11.27
N GLY A 148 9.47 21.77 -11.81
CA GLY A 148 9.62 20.83 -12.93
C GLY A 148 10.32 21.47 -14.13
N TYR A 149 9.83 22.62 -14.61
CA TYR A 149 10.43 23.32 -15.75
C TYR A 149 11.85 23.82 -15.46
N ARG A 150 12.10 24.35 -14.26
CA ARG A 150 13.46 24.78 -13.87
C ARG A 150 14.44 23.61 -13.85
N SER A 151 14.03 22.45 -13.31
CA SER A 151 14.83 21.24 -13.33
C SER A 151 15.09 20.73 -14.75
N THR A 152 14.09 20.81 -15.66
CA THR A 152 14.29 20.48 -17.08
C THR A 152 15.36 21.37 -17.73
N GLN A 153 15.34 22.68 -17.46
CA GLN A 153 16.35 23.62 -17.98
C GLN A 153 17.76 23.29 -17.46
N ASN A 154 17.85 22.84 -16.22
CA ASN A 154 19.10 22.40 -15.60
C ASN A 154 19.52 20.98 -16.04
N LYS A 155 18.79 20.35 -16.98
CA LYS A 155 18.98 18.96 -17.42
C LYS A 155 18.82 17.91 -16.31
N ASP A 156 18.27 18.30 -15.17
CA ASP A 156 17.88 17.40 -14.10
C ASP A 156 16.50 16.81 -14.41
N TYR A 157 16.49 15.90 -15.39
CA TYR A 157 15.27 15.33 -15.92
C TYR A 157 14.53 14.44 -14.91
N GLN A 158 15.25 13.81 -13.98
CA GLN A 158 14.66 12.98 -12.93
C GLN A 158 13.86 13.86 -11.95
N THR A 159 14.45 14.96 -11.46
CA THR A 159 13.73 15.91 -10.60
C THR A 159 12.57 16.57 -11.34
N ALA A 160 12.73 16.88 -12.63
CA ALA A 160 11.65 17.42 -13.44
C ALA A 160 10.45 16.45 -13.52
N LEU A 161 10.70 15.18 -13.84
CA LEU A 161 9.67 14.15 -13.96
C LEU A 161 8.90 13.94 -12.66
N ILE A 162 9.61 13.90 -11.52
CA ILE A 162 8.99 13.76 -10.19
C ILE A 162 8.05 14.93 -9.92
N ASN A 163 8.48 16.18 -10.18
CA ASN A 163 7.65 17.35 -9.89
C ASN A 163 6.45 17.46 -10.84
N PHE A 164 6.57 17.12 -12.12
CA PHE A 164 5.40 17.08 -13.01
C PHE A 164 4.40 15.99 -12.61
N LYS A 165 4.87 14.82 -12.15
CA LYS A 165 3.97 13.78 -11.59
C LYS A 165 3.28 14.27 -10.31
N ARG A 166 3.98 15.00 -9.44
CA ARG A 166 3.37 15.64 -8.27
C ARG A 166 2.29 16.66 -8.67
N ALA A 167 2.49 17.42 -9.74
CA ALA A 167 1.47 18.33 -10.27
C ALA A 167 0.17 17.60 -10.63
N LEU A 168 0.26 16.37 -11.18
CA LEU A 168 -0.91 15.54 -11.47
C LEU A 168 -1.66 15.07 -10.22
N ASN A 169 -1.01 14.98 -9.05
CA ASN A 169 -1.75 14.69 -7.81
C ASN A 169 -2.68 15.84 -7.42
N PHE A 170 -2.32 17.09 -7.74
CA PHE A 170 -3.21 18.25 -7.55
C PHE A 170 -4.25 18.37 -8.66
N ARG A 171 -3.90 17.98 -9.89
CA ARG A 171 -4.79 18.03 -11.07
C ARG A 171 -4.62 16.79 -11.93
N SER A 172 -5.43 15.76 -11.65
CA SER A 172 -5.25 14.39 -12.16
C SER A 172 -5.34 14.20 -13.68
N ASN A 173 -5.74 15.21 -14.45
CA ASN A 173 -5.80 15.15 -15.92
C ASN A 173 -5.31 16.43 -16.58
N ASP A 174 -4.38 17.14 -15.94
CA ASP A 174 -3.87 18.40 -16.48
C ASP A 174 -3.02 18.20 -17.74
N SER A 175 -3.46 18.81 -18.84
CA SER A 175 -2.82 18.61 -20.15
C SER A 175 -1.40 19.16 -20.21
N TYR A 176 -1.07 20.19 -19.43
CA TYR A 176 0.28 20.78 -19.40
C TYR A 176 1.24 19.87 -18.66
N ALA A 177 0.85 19.37 -17.49
CA ALA A 177 1.65 18.42 -16.72
C ALA A 177 1.88 17.11 -17.49
N MET A 178 0.84 16.55 -18.13
CA MET A 178 0.99 15.35 -18.97
C MET A 178 1.94 15.58 -20.16
N LYS A 179 1.82 16.71 -20.87
CA LYS A 179 2.75 17.07 -21.95
C LYS A 179 4.18 17.24 -21.44
N ALA A 180 4.36 17.87 -20.28
CA ALA A 180 5.67 18.07 -19.68
C ALA A 180 6.35 16.73 -19.31
N ILE A 181 5.61 15.79 -18.72
CA ILE A 181 6.08 14.42 -18.45
C ILE A 181 6.49 13.73 -19.76
N LYS A 182 5.65 13.82 -20.80
CA LYS A 182 5.95 13.21 -22.10
C LYS A 182 7.24 13.76 -22.70
N ASN A 183 7.38 15.08 -22.74
CA ASN A 183 8.54 15.76 -23.30
C ASN A 183 9.82 15.38 -22.54
N VAL A 184 9.79 15.41 -21.20
CA VAL A 184 10.97 15.05 -20.39
C VAL A 184 11.30 13.57 -20.51
N SER A 185 10.30 12.68 -20.54
CA SER A 185 10.53 11.24 -20.76
C SER A 185 11.25 10.98 -22.09
N GLN A 186 10.90 11.71 -23.15
CA GLN A 186 11.58 11.63 -24.44
C GLN A 186 13.02 12.12 -24.39
N LEU A 187 13.29 13.20 -23.64
CA LEU A 187 14.65 13.71 -23.46
C LEU A 187 15.56 12.71 -22.75
N ILE A 188 15.06 12.00 -21.73
CA ILE A 188 15.81 10.95 -21.02
C ILE A 188 16.24 9.85 -21.99
N ILE A 189 15.32 9.40 -22.86
CA ILE A 189 15.59 8.35 -23.85
C ILE A 189 16.62 8.81 -24.89
N SER A 190 16.62 10.09 -25.27
CA SER A 190 17.54 10.62 -26.27
C SER A 190 18.98 10.87 -25.78
N VAL A 191 19.22 10.76 -24.48
CA VAL A 191 20.52 11.06 -23.83
C VAL A 191 21.23 9.79 -23.33
N GLN A 192 20.58 8.62 -23.45
CA GLN A 192 21.18 7.29 -23.22
C GLN A 192 21.62 6.66 -24.53
#